data_AF-A0A6N7AAW0-F1
#
_entry.id   AF-A0A6N7AAW0-F1
#
_cell.length_a   1.000
_cell.length_b   1.000
_cell.length_c   1.000
_cell.angle_alpha   90.00
_cell.angle_beta   90.00
_cell.angle_gamma   90.00
#
_symmetry.space_group_name_H-M   'P 1'
#
loop_
_entity.id
_entity.type
_entity.pdbx_description
1 polymer ?
#
loop_
_entity_poly.entity_id
_entity_poly.type
_entity_poly.pdbx_seq_one_letter_code
_entity_poly.pdbx_strand_id
1 'polypeptide(L)'
;MDKYEGNSKALMWFVALVLTGVVADWPTTLAQAPVSRADLLLVDWDLLPSAPTAALGELRKVCPAALVIVLISHLDARHQAALSAGADAFISKGETPERVAERLRAVAASVPVIMMPPG
;
A
#
# COMPACT_ATOMS: atom_id res chain seq x y z
N MET A 1 -18.80 24.45 38.47
CA MET A 1 -18.60 25.14 37.18
C MET A 1 -17.66 24.27 36.38
N ASP A 2 -18.27 23.33 35.66
CA ASP A 2 -17.59 22.27 34.90
C ASP A 2 -16.90 22.85 33.67
N LYS A 3 -15.65 22.43 33.43
CA LYS A 3 -14.81 22.93 32.32
C LYS A 3 -14.64 21.88 31.22
N TYR A 4 -15.55 20.91 31.16
CA TYR A 4 -15.49 19.74 30.27
C TYR A 4 -16.64 19.69 29.27
N GLU A 5 -16.96 20.83 28.64
CA GLU A 5 -17.91 20.85 27.54
C GLU A 5 -17.32 21.65 26.38
N GLY A 6 -16.85 20.94 25.35
CA GLY A 6 -16.29 21.57 24.15
C GLY A 6 -15.46 20.63 23.29
N ASN A 7 -16.14 20.06 22.28
CA ASN A 7 -15.59 19.59 21.01
C ASN A 7 -15.19 18.11 20.89
N SER A 8 -16.22 17.30 20.63
CA SER A 8 -16.37 16.63 19.33
C SER A 8 -15.20 15.74 18.87
N LYS A 9 -15.28 14.47 19.26
CA LYS A 9 -15.21 13.33 18.33
C LYS A 9 -14.06 13.36 17.29
N ALA A 10 -12.82 13.56 17.73
CA ALA A 10 -11.68 13.04 16.98
C ALA A 10 -11.60 11.54 17.24
N LEU A 11 -12.43 10.75 16.55
CA LEU A 11 -12.16 9.33 16.34
C LEU A 11 -10.85 9.28 15.54
N MET A 12 -9.73 9.28 16.27
CA MET A 12 -8.40 9.06 15.74
C MET A 12 -8.40 7.65 15.14
N TRP A 13 -8.71 7.57 13.86
CA TRP A 13 -8.73 6.32 13.11
C TRP A 13 -7.27 5.87 12.97
N PHE A 14 -6.83 5.06 13.93
CA PHE A 14 -5.55 4.37 13.86
C PHE A 14 -5.74 3.19 12.92
N VAL A 15 -5.17 3.28 11.72
CA VAL A 15 -4.99 2.10 10.86
C VAL A 15 -3.90 1.24 11.49
N ALA A 16 -4.29 0.10 12.04
CA ALA A 16 -3.34 -0.94 12.46
C ALA A 16 -3.00 -1.79 11.22
N LEU A 17 -1.86 -1.50 10.58
CA LEU A 17 -1.31 -2.39 9.56
C LEU A 17 -0.59 -3.54 10.23
N VAL A 18 -0.87 -4.76 9.79
CA VAL A 18 -0.15 -5.97 10.19
C VAL A 18 0.80 -6.36 9.06
N LEU A 19 2.09 -6.48 9.36
CA LEU A 19 3.07 -6.94 8.40
C LEU A 19 2.93 -8.47 8.23
N THR A 20 2.49 -8.91 7.06
CA THR A 20 2.30 -10.34 6.75
C THR A 20 3.55 -11.02 6.20
N GLY A 21 4.54 -10.26 5.72
CA GLY A 21 5.79 -10.78 5.22
C GLY A 21 6.71 -9.71 4.60
N VAL A 22 7.98 -10.08 4.39
CA VAL A 22 8.98 -9.28 3.68
C VAL A 22 9.72 -10.18 2.70
N VAL A 23 9.89 -9.70 1.48
CA VAL A 23 10.60 -10.38 0.39
C VAL A 23 11.66 -9.45 -0.16
N ALA A 24 12.82 -10.00 -0.51
CA ALA A 24 13.99 -9.21 -0.93
C ALA A 24 14.23 -9.23 -2.45
N ASP A 25 13.49 -10.05 -3.19
CA ASP A 25 13.65 -10.25 -4.63
C ASP A 25 12.31 -10.46 -5.34
N TRP A 26 12.28 -10.12 -6.63
CA TRP A 26 11.07 -10.16 -7.44
C TRP A 26 10.51 -11.58 -7.69
N PRO A 27 11.32 -12.60 -8.02
CA PRO A 27 10.83 -13.98 -8.12
C PRO A 27 10.09 -14.46 -6.87
N THR A 28 10.67 -14.23 -5.69
CA THR A 28 10.03 -14.58 -4.42
C THR A 28 8.76 -13.76 -4.19
N THR A 29 8.75 -12.48 -4.56
CA THR A 29 7.57 -11.60 -4.48
C THR A 29 6.39 -12.19 -5.24
N LEU A 30 6.58 -12.58 -6.51
CA LEU A 30 5.51 -13.16 -7.33
C LEU A 30 5.01 -14.51 -6.78
N ALA A 31 5.89 -15.31 -6.18
CA ALA A 31 5.51 -16.59 -5.59
C ALA A 31 4.74 -16.43 -4.27
N GLN A 32 5.11 -15.46 -3.43
CA GLN A 32 4.57 -15.31 -2.07
C GLN A 32 3.36 -14.37 -1.98
N ALA A 33 3.26 -13.36 -2.85
CA ALA A 33 2.15 -12.39 -2.84
C ALA A 33 0.74 -13.03 -2.88
N PRO A 34 0.44 -14.02 -3.74
CA PRO A 34 -0.91 -14.60 -3.77
C PRO A 34 -1.22 -15.47 -2.55
N VAL A 35 -0.22 -16.03 -1.88
CA VAL A 35 -0.42 -16.90 -0.71
C VAL A 35 -0.41 -16.13 0.61
N SER A 36 0.20 -14.95 0.66
CA SER A 36 0.24 -14.10 1.87
C SER A 36 -1.12 -13.51 2.24
N ARG A 37 -2.06 -13.44 1.28
CA ARG A 37 -3.37 -12.78 1.41
C ARG A 37 -3.25 -11.33 1.91
N ALA A 38 -2.15 -10.66 1.59
CA ALA A 38 -1.97 -9.27 1.96
C ALA A 38 -2.97 -8.37 1.22
N ASP A 39 -3.68 -7.53 1.96
CA ASP A 39 -4.57 -6.50 1.38
C ASP A 39 -3.80 -5.34 0.76
N LEU A 40 -2.52 -5.17 1.14
CA LEU A 40 -1.63 -4.12 0.67
C LEU A 40 -0.23 -4.69 0.44
N LEU A 41 0.33 -4.40 -0.72
CA LEU A 41 1.70 -4.73 -1.14
C LEU A 41 2.49 -3.43 -1.30
N LEU A 42 3.61 -3.33 -0.58
CA LEU A 42 4.56 -2.24 -0.73
C LEU A 42 5.75 -2.73 -1.55
N VAL A 43 5.91 -2.21 -2.77
CA VAL A 43 6.88 -2.71 -3.76
C VAL A 43 7.95 -1.66 -4.02
N ASP A 44 9.20 -2.04 -3.86
CA ASP A 44 10.31 -1.17 -4.25
C ASP A 44 10.50 -1.19 -5.77
N TRP A 45 10.38 -0.02 -6.40
CA TRP A 45 10.59 0.12 -7.85
C TRP A 45 11.98 -0.33 -8.30
N ASP A 46 13.00 -0.10 -7.49
CA ASP A 46 14.39 -0.40 -7.84
C ASP A 46 14.69 -1.91 -7.74
N LEU A 47 13.78 -2.70 -7.15
CA LEU A 47 13.85 -4.17 -7.12
C LEU A 47 13.07 -4.84 -8.27
N LEU A 48 12.36 -4.04 -9.10
CA LEU A 48 11.65 -4.58 -10.24
C LEU A 48 12.64 -5.05 -11.33
N PRO A 49 12.28 -6.08 -12.11
CA PRO A 49 13.05 -6.51 -13.27
C PRO A 49 13.21 -5.40 -14.32
N SER A 50 14.01 -5.67 -15.35
CA SER A 50 14.29 -4.75 -16.47
C SER A 50 13.05 -4.22 -17.21
N ALA A 51 11.90 -4.87 -17.06
CA ALA A 51 10.59 -4.39 -17.53
C ALA A 51 9.63 -4.15 -16.35
N PRO A 52 9.76 -3.02 -15.62
CA PRO A 52 9.01 -2.77 -14.38
C PRO A 52 7.49 -2.75 -14.56
N THR A 53 7.01 -2.17 -15.66
CA THR A 53 5.57 -2.07 -15.93
C THR A 53 4.94 -3.43 -16.25
N ALA A 54 5.64 -4.28 -17.01
CA ALA A 54 5.22 -5.65 -17.26
C ALA A 54 5.21 -6.47 -15.96
N ALA A 55 6.23 -6.31 -15.13
CA ALA A 55 6.32 -6.95 -13.83
C ALA A 55 5.14 -6.58 -12.92
N LEU A 56 4.83 -5.28 -12.78
CA LEU A 56 3.65 -4.84 -12.02
C LEU A 56 2.34 -5.39 -12.60
N GLY A 57 2.24 -5.49 -13.93
CA GLY A 57 1.10 -6.13 -14.59
C GLY A 57 0.95 -7.61 -14.22
N GLU A 58 2.04 -8.38 -14.15
CA GLU A 58 2.02 -9.76 -13.66
C GLU A 58 1.59 -9.87 -12.20
N LEU A 59 2.11 -8.99 -11.33
CA LEU A 59 1.72 -8.95 -9.93
C LEU A 59 0.22 -8.67 -9.77
N ARG A 60 -0.32 -7.74 -10.58
CA ARG A 60 -1.75 -7.42 -10.57
C ARG A 60 -2.62 -8.61 -11.02
N LYS A 61 -2.14 -9.45 -11.94
CA LYS A 61 -2.87 -10.66 -12.36
C LYS A 61 -2.97 -11.69 -11.23
N VAL A 62 -1.91 -11.87 -10.44
CA VAL A 62 -1.90 -12.84 -9.33
C VAL A 62 -2.55 -12.30 -8.05
N CYS A 63 -2.54 -10.99 -7.86
CA CYS A 63 -3.15 -10.30 -6.70
C CYS A 63 -4.08 -9.16 -7.16
N PRO A 64 -5.21 -9.47 -7.83
CA PRO A 64 -6.07 -8.44 -8.42
C PRO A 64 -6.71 -7.50 -7.38
N ALA A 65 -7.01 -8.02 -6.19
CA ALA A 65 -7.69 -7.27 -5.12
C ALA A 65 -6.75 -6.54 -4.15
N ALA A 66 -5.45 -6.89 -4.12
CA ALA A 66 -4.51 -6.27 -3.19
C ALA A 66 -4.13 -4.86 -3.66
N LEU A 67 -4.08 -3.89 -2.76
CA LEU A 67 -3.59 -2.55 -3.08
C LEU A 67 -2.09 -2.59 -3.30
N VAL A 68 -1.60 -2.07 -4.42
CA VAL A 68 -0.17 -2.04 -4.76
C VAL A 68 0.32 -0.61 -4.64
N ILE A 69 1.21 -0.37 -3.68
CA ILE A 69 1.90 0.90 -3.49
C ILE A 69 3.35 0.73 -3.90
N VAL A 70 3.83 1.60 -4.78
CA VAL A 70 5.22 1.57 -5.25
C VAL A 70 6.08 2.59 -4.50
N LEU A 71 7.22 2.15 -3.96
CA LEU A 71 8.26 3.01 -3.42
C LEU A 71 9.18 3.49 -4.54
N ILE A 72 9.39 4.81 -4.64
CA ILE A 72 10.22 5.42 -5.69
C ILE A 72 11.29 6.30 -5.06
N SER A 73 12.55 6.08 -5.43
CA SER A 73 13.69 6.84 -4.91
C SER A 73 13.69 8.31 -5.37
N HIS A 74 13.35 8.55 -6.64
CA HIS A 74 13.37 9.88 -7.25
C HIS A 74 12.02 10.19 -7.89
N LEU A 75 11.47 11.37 -7.63
CA LEU A 75 10.21 11.79 -8.25
C LEU A 75 10.42 12.16 -9.72
N ASP A 76 10.41 11.15 -10.59
CA ASP A 76 10.61 11.25 -12.03
C ASP A 76 9.48 10.53 -12.79
N ALA A 77 9.64 10.29 -14.09
CA ALA A 77 8.64 9.60 -14.91
C ALA A 77 8.25 8.19 -14.42
N ARG A 78 9.00 7.59 -13.48
CA ARG A 78 8.69 6.27 -12.90
C ARG A 78 7.37 6.26 -12.16
N HIS A 79 6.97 7.38 -11.52
CA HIS A 79 5.68 7.41 -10.81
C HIS A 79 4.50 7.25 -11.78
N GLN A 80 4.58 7.89 -12.95
CA GLN A 80 3.54 7.79 -13.96
C GLN A 80 3.53 6.40 -14.58
N ALA A 81 4.70 5.81 -14.80
CA ALA A 81 4.82 4.43 -15.28
C ALA A 81 4.22 3.42 -14.28
N ALA A 82 4.47 3.58 -12.98
CA ALA A 82 3.89 2.75 -11.93
C ALA A 82 2.35 2.80 -11.92
N LEU A 83 1.78 4.01 -11.91
CA LEU A 83 0.33 4.20 -11.93
C LEU A 83 -0.30 3.61 -13.20
N SER A 84 0.33 3.85 -14.36
CA SER A 84 -0.16 3.32 -15.65
C SER A 84 -0.08 1.80 -15.73
N ALA A 85 0.83 1.17 -14.97
CA ALA A 85 0.96 -0.28 -14.86
C ALA A 85 0.01 -0.92 -13.83
N GLY A 86 -0.83 -0.11 -13.17
CA GLY A 86 -1.83 -0.58 -12.22
C GLY A 86 -1.39 -0.55 -10.76
N ALA A 87 -0.39 0.25 -10.40
CA ALA A 87 -0.19 0.64 -9.00
C ALA A 87 -1.33 1.57 -8.56
N ASP A 88 -1.81 1.40 -7.33
CA ASP A 88 -2.87 2.24 -6.74
C ASP A 88 -2.31 3.57 -6.23
N ALA A 89 -1.04 3.57 -5.78
CA ALA A 89 -0.34 4.76 -5.33
C ALA A 89 1.18 4.60 -5.45
N PHE A 90 1.88 5.71 -5.19
CA PHE A 90 3.32 5.71 -4.99
C PHE A 90 3.69 6.51 -3.73
N ILE A 91 4.84 6.18 -3.15
CA ILE A 91 5.45 6.88 -2.02
C ILE A 91 6.91 7.14 -2.38
N SER A 92 7.40 8.37 -2.19
CA SER A 92 8.83 8.62 -2.36
C SER A 92 9.59 8.07 -1.16
N LYS A 93 10.72 7.38 -1.39
CA LYS A 93 11.58 6.87 -0.30
C LYS A 93 12.18 7.99 0.57
N GLY A 94 12.20 9.22 0.06
CA GLY A 94 12.63 10.41 0.82
C GLY A 94 11.51 11.08 1.61
N GLU A 95 10.27 10.55 1.61
CA GLU A 95 9.20 11.12 2.44
C GLU A 95 9.44 10.88 3.93
N THR A 96 8.92 11.78 4.76
CA THR A 96 8.95 11.62 6.21
C THR A 96 8.01 10.49 6.65
N PRO A 97 8.28 9.83 7.79
CA PRO A 97 7.41 8.75 8.29
C PRO A 97 5.95 9.15 8.44
N GLU A 98 5.66 10.40 8.81
CA GLU A 98 4.30 10.92 8.97
C GLU A 98 3.55 10.97 7.64
N ARG A 99 4.24 11.38 6.56
CA ARG A 99 3.69 11.41 5.20
C ARG A 99 3.48 10.00 4.65
N VAL A 100 4.41 9.09 4.92
CA VAL A 100 4.24 7.66 4.60
C VAL A 100 2.99 7.11 5.29
N ALA A 101 2.83 7.36 6.59
CA ALA A 101 1.68 6.91 7.36
C ALA A 101 0.35 7.55 6.90
N GLU A 102 0.36 8.81 6.47
CA GLU A 102 -0.80 9.47 5.87
C GLU A 102 -1.20 8.82 4.55
N ARG A 103 -0.25 8.55 3.66
CA ARG A 103 -0.53 7.89 2.37
C ARG A 103 -1.02 6.47 2.55
N LEU A 104 -0.40 5.70 3.45
CA LEU A 104 -0.86 4.35 3.78
C LEU A 104 -2.30 4.36 4.31
N ARG A 105 -2.65 5.33 5.17
CA ARG A 105 -4.02 5.51 5.65
C ARG A 105 -5.00 5.85 4.53
N ALA A 106 -4.63 6.78 3.63
CA ALA A 106 -5.48 7.18 2.52
C ALA A 106 -5.77 6.02 1.56
N VAL A 107 -4.74 5.20 1.26
CA VAL A 107 -4.89 4.02 0.40
C VAL A 107 -5.69 2.93 1.12
N ALA A 108 -5.39 2.63 2.39
CA ALA A 108 -6.11 1.63 3.18
C ALA A 108 -7.61 1.96 3.35
N ALA A 109 -7.99 3.25 3.39
CA ALA A 109 -9.39 3.67 3.41
C ALA A 109 -10.17 3.27 2.14
N SER A 110 -9.47 2.88 1.07
CA SER A 110 -10.08 2.37 -0.17
C SER A 110 -10.32 0.85 -0.13
N VAL A 111 -9.80 0.13 0.87
CA VAL A 111 -10.12 -1.29 1.08
C VAL A 111 -11.54 -1.38 1.66
N PRO A 112 -12.49 -2.06 0.99
CA PRO A 112 -13.80 -2.28 1.57
C PRO A 112 -13.66 -3.15 2.82
N VAL A 113 -14.09 -2.61 3.97
CA VAL A 113 -14.24 -3.41 5.20
C VAL A 113 -15.36 -4.41 4.95
N ILE A 114 -15.01 -5.67 4.68
CA ILE A 114 -15.98 -6.75 4.67
C ILE A 114 -16.43 -6.95 6.12
N MET A 115 -17.54 -6.33 6.48
CA MET A 115 -18.27 -6.61 7.71
C MET A 115 -18.60 -8.11 7.73
N MET A 116 -17.88 -8.89 8.53
CA MET A 116 -18.31 -10.25 8.85
C MET A 116 -19.63 -10.17 9.63
N PRO A 117 -20.70 -10.87 9.20
CA PRO A 117 -21.91 -10.95 9.99
C PRO A 117 -21.63 -11.70 11.31
N PRO A 118 -22.24 -11.29 12.43
CA PRO A 118 -22.16 -12.08 13.65
C PRO A 118 -22.81 -13.45 13.39
N GLY A 119 -22.08 -14.52 13.72
CA GLY A 119 -22.56 -15.90 13.69
C GLY A 119 -23.50 -16.22 14.84
#